data_AF-A0A9J7DFV1-F1
#
_entry.id   AF-A0A9J7DFV1-F1
#
_cell.length_a   1.000
_cell.length_b   1.000
_cell.length_c   1.000
_cell.angle_alpha   90.00
_cell.angle_beta   90.00
_cell.angle_gamma   90.00
#
_symmetry.space_group_name_H-M   'P 1'
#
loop_
_entity.id
_entity.type
_entity.pdbx_description
1 polymer ?
#
loop_
_entity_poly.entity_id
_entity_poly.type
_entity_poly.pdbx_seq_one_letter_code
_entity_poly.pdbx_strand_id
1 'polypeptide(L)'
;MRLITTILSLLIIVLLLLLVTSNFNYLRNWIKTALMRSDNCIVKKSIKDNNRIPGHCDENKILQQFARLYITSPERIVHLLTERPLFNTCNQVSDVLTKINKILTRHQAFSVDNLYVKLYNGLKHFDDNICQRSFSAEDKDLTNYQDCIQELHEDLIECEGPPDWFEKTNEAVVCQYLNDIVNCHYIKTAMLCGLKPALLLRTFSIGIMQEVVTSKCKVSKSLPHVDDPMPGGTIMFESYSLLYPCAFCVLLLLFLL
;
A
#
# COMPACT_ATOMS: atom_id res chain seq x y z
N MET A 1 14.03 44.30 -6.13
CA MET A 1 13.99 43.23 -5.09
C MET A 1 12.59 42.83 -4.66
N ARG A 2 11.62 43.74 -4.49
CA ARG A 2 10.23 43.40 -4.08
C ARG A 2 9.38 42.64 -5.11
N LEU A 3 9.73 42.69 -6.40
CA LEU A 3 8.97 42.04 -7.48
C LEU A 3 9.25 40.53 -7.57
N ILE A 4 10.45 40.09 -7.21
CA ILE A 4 10.86 38.68 -7.29
C ILE A 4 10.22 37.87 -6.16
N THR A 5 10.12 38.46 -4.96
CA THR A 5 9.47 37.83 -3.80
C THR A 5 7.97 37.60 -4.00
N THR A 6 7.27 38.52 -4.68
CA THR A 6 5.84 38.38 -4.97
C THR A 6 5.57 37.29 -6.03
N ILE A 7 6.45 37.17 -7.03
CA ILE A 7 6.32 36.15 -8.08
C ILE A 7 6.58 34.75 -7.49
N LEU A 8 7.58 34.62 -6.61
CA LEU A 8 7.89 33.35 -5.94
C LEU A 8 6.74 32.90 -5.02
N SER A 9 6.12 33.82 -4.27
CA SER A 9 4.97 33.49 -3.43
C SER A 9 3.75 33.04 -4.24
N LEU A 10 3.49 33.65 -5.39
CA LEU A 10 2.37 33.24 -6.26
C LEU A 10 2.61 31.86 -6.88
N LEU A 11 3.85 31.56 -7.29
CA LEU A 11 4.22 30.24 -7.81
C LEU A 11 4.03 29.13 -6.78
N ILE A 12 4.39 29.35 -5.52
CA ILE A 12 4.20 28.38 -4.43
C ILE A 12 2.70 28.13 -4.18
N ILE A 13 1.88 29.17 -4.17
CA ILE A 13 0.43 29.05 -3.97
C ILE A 13 -0.21 28.27 -5.12
N VAL A 14 0.20 28.54 -6.37
CA VAL A 14 -0.29 27.79 -7.54
C VAL A 14 0.12 26.33 -7.48
N LEU A 15 1.36 26.02 -7.07
CA LEU A 15 1.82 24.64 -6.90
C LEU A 15 1.01 23.89 -5.83
N LEU A 16 0.75 24.54 -4.69
CA LEU A 16 -0.06 23.97 -3.61
C LEU A 16 -1.51 23.72 -4.05
N LEU A 17 -2.11 24.63 -4.83
CA LEU A 17 -3.45 24.45 -5.37
C LEU A 17 -3.51 23.30 -6.40
N LEU A 18 -2.48 23.13 -7.22
CA LEU A 18 -2.38 22.00 -8.16
C LEU A 18 -2.23 20.66 -7.42
N LEU A 19 -1.44 20.61 -6.34
CA LEU A 19 -1.30 19.41 -5.49
C LEU A 19 -2.59 19.04 -4.75
N VAL A 20 -3.37 20.03 -4.32
CA VAL A 20 -4.67 19.80 -3.66
C VAL A 20 -5.72 19.30 -4.67
N THR A 21 -5.73 19.86 -5.90
CA THR A 21 -6.71 19.49 -6.93
C THR A 21 -6.42 18.13 -7.58
N SER A 22 -5.15 17.72 -7.71
CA SER A 22 -4.79 16.38 -8.20
C SER A 22 -5.23 15.28 -7.24
N ASN A 23 -4.96 15.45 -5.93
CA ASN A 23 -5.41 14.53 -4.88
C ASN A 23 -6.95 14.43 -4.80
N PHE A 24 -7.64 15.56 -4.96
CA PHE A 24 -9.11 15.58 -4.92
C PHE A 24 -9.76 14.89 -6.13
N ASN A 25 -9.18 15.03 -7.32
CA ASN A 25 -9.68 14.36 -8.52
C ASN A 25 -9.43 12.85 -8.48
N TYR A 26 -8.30 12.41 -7.91
CA TYR A 26 -8.01 11.00 -7.67
C TYR A 26 -9.04 10.37 -6.72
N LEU A 27 -9.31 11.02 -5.57
CA LEU A 27 -10.30 10.60 -4.60
C LEU A 27 -11.73 10.55 -5.20
N ARG A 28 -12.08 11.52 -6.04
CA ARG A 28 -13.39 11.59 -6.70
C ARG A 28 -13.61 10.47 -7.71
N ASN A 29 -12.58 10.13 -8.50
CA ASN A 29 -12.64 9.01 -9.43
C ASN A 29 -12.71 7.68 -8.69
N TRP A 30 -11.95 7.53 -7.60
CA TRP A 30 -12.00 6.33 -6.76
C TRP A 30 -13.40 6.10 -6.16
N ILE A 31 -14.03 7.15 -5.60
CA ILE A 31 -15.41 7.07 -5.07
C ILE A 31 -16.40 6.66 -6.17
N LYS A 32 -16.25 7.18 -7.40
CA LYS A 32 -17.11 6.80 -8.53
C LYS A 32 -16.92 5.34 -8.94
N THR A 33 -15.69 4.85 -8.99
CA THR A 33 -15.41 3.45 -9.35
C THR A 33 -15.88 2.48 -8.26
N ALA A 34 -15.70 2.84 -6.98
CA ALA A 34 -16.17 2.05 -5.85
C ALA A 34 -17.70 1.99 -5.75
N LEU A 35 -18.41 3.09 -6.06
CA LEU A 35 -19.88 3.12 -6.06
C LEU A 35 -20.49 2.37 -7.25
N MET A 36 -19.77 2.19 -8.36
CA MET A 36 -20.28 1.50 -9.55
C MET A 36 -20.08 -0.02 -9.57
N ARG A 37 -19.44 -0.63 -8.56
CA ARG A 37 -19.16 -2.07 -8.52
C ARG A 37 -20.03 -2.86 -7.53
N SER A 38 -21.08 -2.25 -6.98
CA SER A 38 -22.01 -2.86 -6.01
C SER A 38 -23.20 -3.57 -6.67
N ASP A 39 -22.95 -4.42 -7.68
CA ASP A 39 -24.02 -5.25 -8.27
C ASP A 39 -23.48 -6.65 -8.59
N ASN A 40 -23.53 -7.55 -7.60
CA ASN A 40 -23.84 -8.99 -7.79
C ASN A 40 -23.91 -9.76 -6.45
N CYS A 41 -24.93 -9.47 -5.63
CA CYS A 41 -25.51 -10.52 -4.78
C CYS A 41 -26.41 -11.39 -5.67
N ILE A 42 -25.88 -12.43 -6.32
CA ILE A 42 -26.72 -13.35 -7.10
C ILE A 42 -27.61 -14.14 -6.13
N VAL A 43 -28.86 -13.70 -6.00
CA VAL A 43 -29.97 -14.50 -5.51
C VAL A 43 -30.31 -15.54 -6.60
N LYS A 44 -29.84 -16.79 -6.45
CA LYS A 44 -30.51 -17.91 -7.13
C LYS A 44 -31.86 -18.13 -6.46
N LYS A 45 -32.88 -17.52 -7.04
CA LYS A 45 -34.28 -17.68 -6.66
C LYS A 45 -34.73 -19.10 -7.04
N SER A 46 -34.76 -20.02 -6.07
CA SER A 46 -35.69 -21.16 -6.15
C SER A 46 -36.93 -20.85 -5.32
N ILE A 47 -38.07 -21.08 -5.94
CA ILE A 47 -39.41 -20.68 -5.53
C ILE A 47 -39.90 -21.53 -4.34
N LYS A 48 -40.63 -20.87 -3.42
CA LYS A 48 -41.44 -21.36 -2.29
C LYS A 48 -40.68 -21.89 -1.06
N ASP A 49 -40.56 -21.03 -0.04
CA ASP A 49 -41.22 -21.27 1.25
C ASP A 49 -41.16 -20.05 2.19
N ASN A 50 -42.22 -19.88 2.98
CA ASN A 50 -42.45 -18.80 3.94
C ASN A 50 -41.50 -18.87 5.15
N ASN A 51 -40.22 -18.57 4.96
CA ASN A 51 -39.30 -18.28 6.06
C ASN A 51 -38.53 -16.99 5.76
N ARG A 52 -38.58 -16.05 6.70
CA ARG A 52 -37.82 -14.79 6.63
C ARG A 52 -36.35 -15.11 6.36
N ILE A 53 -35.89 -14.72 5.17
CA ILE A 53 -34.49 -14.85 4.77
C ILE A 53 -33.66 -13.96 5.72
N PRO A 54 -32.72 -14.51 6.51
CA PRO A 54 -31.88 -13.70 7.38
C PRO A 54 -31.00 -12.76 6.54
N GLY A 55 -31.09 -11.46 6.86
CA GLY A 55 -30.05 -10.45 6.73
C GLY A 55 -29.10 -10.50 5.54
N HIS A 56 -29.37 -9.61 4.58
CA HIS A 56 -28.46 -9.03 3.60
C HIS A 56 -26.97 -9.03 4.02
N CYS A 57 -26.09 -9.54 3.15
CA CYS A 57 -24.65 -9.56 3.38
C CYS A 57 -24.10 -8.13 3.59
N ASP A 58 -23.42 -7.93 4.71
CA ASP A 58 -22.93 -6.63 5.16
C ASP A 58 -21.56 -6.26 4.54
N GLU A 59 -21.35 -6.64 3.28
CA GLU A 59 -20.11 -6.39 2.52
C GLU A 59 -19.79 -4.90 2.50
N ASN A 60 -20.82 -4.05 2.46
CA ASN A 60 -20.69 -2.60 2.54
C ASN A 60 -19.98 -2.15 3.83
N LYS A 61 -20.21 -2.81 4.98
CA LYS A 61 -19.48 -2.46 6.21
C LYS A 61 -18.04 -2.93 6.20
N ILE A 62 -17.73 -4.05 5.53
CA ILE A 62 -16.35 -4.50 5.34
C ILE A 62 -15.62 -3.53 4.41
N LEU A 63 -16.24 -3.17 3.28
CA LEU A 63 -15.72 -2.19 2.33
C LEU A 63 -15.46 -0.84 2.99
N GLN A 64 -16.36 -0.37 3.85
CA GLN A 64 -16.16 0.84 4.65
C GLN A 64 -14.93 0.76 5.56
N GLN A 65 -14.56 -0.44 6.06
CA GLN A 65 -13.33 -0.58 6.82
C GLN A 65 -12.09 -0.53 5.92
N PHE A 66 -12.10 -1.22 4.78
CA PHE A 66 -10.98 -1.15 3.83
C PHE A 66 -10.75 0.26 3.27
N ALA A 67 -11.82 1.03 3.04
CA ALA A 67 -11.76 2.41 2.58
C ALA A 67 -10.96 3.33 3.52
N ARG A 68 -10.92 3.02 4.83
CA ARG A 68 -10.15 3.80 5.81
C ARG A 68 -8.64 3.68 5.61
N LEU A 69 -8.20 2.62 4.94
CA LEU A 69 -6.80 2.34 4.59
C LEU A 69 -6.56 2.41 3.08
N TYR A 70 -7.56 2.83 2.28
CA TYR A 70 -7.53 2.84 0.81
C TYR A 70 -7.17 1.48 0.18
N ILE A 71 -7.49 0.37 0.86
CA ILE A 71 -7.18 -0.98 0.37
C ILE A 71 -8.19 -1.38 -0.70
N THR A 72 -7.70 -1.55 -1.92
CA THR A 72 -8.48 -2.04 -3.08
C THR A 72 -7.81 -3.17 -3.84
N SER A 73 -6.55 -3.45 -3.54
CA SER A 73 -5.74 -4.46 -4.22
C SER A 73 -4.67 -5.00 -3.26
N PRO A 74 -4.04 -6.14 -3.54
CA PRO A 74 -2.92 -6.65 -2.74
C PRO A 74 -1.72 -5.68 -2.73
N GLU A 75 -1.48 -4.94 -3.81
CA GLU A 75 -0.40 -3.94 -3.91
C GLU A 75 -0.63 -2.79 -2.92
N ARG A 76 -1.87 -2.33 -2.77
CA ARG A 76 -2.21 -1.29 -1.79
C ARG A 76 -1.97 -1.72 -0.35
N ILE A 77 -2.03 -3.02 -0.07
CA ILE A 77 -1.62 -3.56 1.25
C ILE A 77 -0.09 -3.49 1.40
N VAL A 78 0.68 -3.81 0.35
CA VAL A 78 2.14 -3.65 0.36
C VAL A 78 2.53 -2.19 0.54
N HIS A 79 1.85 -1.26 -0.14
CA HIS A 79 2.13 0.18 -0.05
C HIS A 79 1.99 0.77 1.35
N LEU A 80 1.23 0.14 2.26
CA LEU A 80 1.16 0.54 3.66
C LEU A 80 2.55 0.59 4.34
N LEU A 81 3.53 -0.17 3.82
CA LEU A 81 4.93 -0.08 4.26
C LEU A 81 5.58 1.27 3.98
N THR A 82 5.10 2.01 3.00
CA THR A 82 5.70 3.30 2.61
C THR A 82 5.13 4.48 3.40
N GLU A 83 4.08 4.24 4.19
CA GLU A 83 3.40 5.28 4.95
C GLU A 83 4.21 5.79 6.14
N ARG A 84 4.04 7.09 6.46
CA ARG A 84 4.73 7.78 7.55
C ARG A 84 3.75 8.26 8.64
N PRO A 85 3.97 7.93 9.93
CA PRO A 85 4.87 6.92 10.47
C PRO A 85 4.23 5.51 10.45
N LEU A 86 5.03 4.46 10.22
CA LEU A 86 4.57 3.07 10.14
C LEU A 86 3.80 2.62 11.40
N PHE A 87 4.21 3.11 12.57
CA PHE A 87 3.51 2.83 13.83
C PHE A 87 2.02 3.24 13.79
N ASN A 88 1.71 4.41 13.21
CA ASN A 88 0.32 4.85 13.08
C ASN A 88 -0.44 3.97 12.10
N THR A 89 0.20 3.58 10.99
CA THR A 89 -0.35 2.63 10.03
C THR A 89 -0.70 1.31 10.71
N CYS A 90 0.20 0.75 11.52
CA CYS A 90 -0.03 -0.47 12.27
C CYS A 90 -1.21 -0.36 13.25
N ASN A 91 -1.35 0.75 13.97
CA ASN A 91 -2.52 0.97 14.83
C ASN A 91 -3.83 1.00 14.03
N GLN A 92 -3.84 1.63 12.85
CA GLN A 92 -5.02 1.66 12.00
C GLN A 92 -5.34 0.28 11.40
N VAL A 93 -4.32 -0.46 10.99
CA VAL A 93 -4.44 -1.85 10.50
C VAL A 93 -5.07 -2.74 11.56
N SER A 94 -4.54 -2.71 12.80
CA SER A 94 -5.06 -3.50 13.91
C SER A 94 -6.52 -3.17 14.25
N ASP A 95 -6.90 -1.88 14.24
CA ASP A 95 -8.29 -1.45 14.43
C ASP A 95 -9.22 -1.92 13.30
N VAL A 96 -8.78 -1.80 12.04
CA VAL A 96 -9.54 -2.26 10.87
C VAL A 96 -9.74 -3.77 10.91
N LEU A 97 -8.68 -4.55 11.15
CA LEU A 97 -8.75 -6.01 11.29
C LEU A 97 -9.70 -6.42 12.41
N THR A 98 -9.62 -5.77 13.57
CA THR A 98 -10.51 -6.02 14.70
C THR A 98 -11.99 -5.78 14.34
N LYS A 99 -12.28 -4.71 13.60
CA LYS A 99 -13.64 -4.37 13.16
C LYS A 99 -14.17 -5.34 12.10
N ILE A 100 -13.35 -5.69 11.10
CA ILE A 100 -13.73 -6.67 10.08
C ILE A 100 -13.97 -8.04 10.73
N ASN A 101 -13.09 -8.50 11.62
CA ASN A 101 -13.26 -9.77 12.31
C ASN A 101 -14.57 -9.82 13.13
N LYS A 102 -14.96 -8.71 13.79
CA LYS A 102 -16.27 -8.60 14.46
C LYS A 102 -17.46 -8.71 13.50
N ILE A 103 -17.33 -8.27 12.25
CA ILE A 103 -18.38 -8.42 11.22
C ILE A 103 -18.43 -9.88 10.74
N LEU A 104 -17.27 -10.47 10.42
CA LEU A 104 -17.14 -11.84 9.93
C LEU A 104 -17.66 -12.86 10.94
N THR A 105 -17.41 -12.66 12.24
CA THR A 105 -17.86 -13.56 13.32
C THR A 105 -19.36 -13.47 13.62
N ARG A 106 -20.03 -12.38 13.25
CA ARG A 106 -21.48 -12.16 13.52
C ARG A 106 -22.40 -12.68 12.42
N HIS A 107 -21.89 -12.85 11.20
CA HIS A 107 -22.67 -13.25 10.03
C HIS A 107 -22.33 -14.69 9.61
N GLN A 108 -23.21 -15.31 8.82
CA GLN A 108 -22.98 -16.63 8.25
C GLN A 108 -21.65 -16.67 7.48
N ALA A 109 -20.94 -17.79 7.53
CA ALA A 109 -19.60 -17.94 6.97
C ALA A 109 -19.54 -17.43 5.52
N PHE A 110 -18.74 -16.39 5.29
CA PHE A 110 -18.39 -15.94 3.96
C PHE A 110 -17.66 -17.08 3.23
N SER A 111 -17.87 -17.20 1.92
CA SER A 111 -17.05 -18.11 1.11
C SER A 111 -15.57 -17.73 1.27
N VAL A 112 -14.70 -18.74 1.40
CA VAL A 112 -13.24 -18.54 1.37
C VAL A 112 -12.81 -17.87 0.06
N ASP A 113 -13.61 -18.01 -0.99
CA ASP A 113 -13.37 -17.36 -2.28
C ASP A 113 -13.79 -15.90 -2.36
N ASN A 114 -14.45 -15.34 -1.34
CA ASN A 114 -14.88 -13.95 -1.31
C ASN A 114 -13.67 -13.00 -1.31
N LEU A 115 -13.68 -12.02 -2.21
CA LEU A 115 -12.60 -11.04 -2.37
C LEU A 115 -12.25 -10.33 -1.05
N TYR A 116 -13.25 -9.90 -0.28
CA TYR A 116 -13.00 -9.14 0.95
C TYR A 116 -12.37 -10.00 2.04
N VAL A 117 -12.68 -11.31 2.07
CA VAL A 117 -12.01 -12.26 2.97
C VAL A 117 -10.56 -12.46 2.55
N LYS A 118 -10.29 -12.58 1.25
CA LYS A 118 -8.94 -12.66 0.67
C LYS A 118 -8.10 -11.42 0.98
N LEU A 119 -8.64 -10.22 0.77
CA LEU A 119 -8.00 -8.96 1.16
C LEU A 119 -7.78 -8.85 2.67
N TYR A 120 -8.72 -9.34 3.48
CA TYR A 120 -8.58 -9.40 4.93
C TYR A 120 -7.41 -10.30 5.33
N ASN A 121 -7.24 -11.46 4.69
CA ASN A 121 -6.11 -12.37 4.93
C ASN A 121 -4.78 -11.72 4.52
N GLY A 122 -4.74 -11.03 3.37
CA GLY A 122 -3.58 -10.23 2.97
C GLY A 122 -3.23 -9.15 3.99
N LEU A 123 -4.22 -8.41 4.48
CA LEU A 123 -4.01 -7.37 5.50
C LEU A 123 -3.58 -7.96 6.85
N LYS A 124 -4.10 -9.14 7.21
CA LYS A 124 -3.65 -9.87 8.39
C LYS A 124 -2.20 -10.33 8.24
N HIS A 125 -1.80 -10.80 7.07
CA HIS A 125 -0.41 -11.16 6.79
C HIS A 125 0.52 -9.95 6.94
N PHE A 126 0.08 -8.74 6.56
CA PHE A 126 0.79 -7.50 6.83
C PHE A 126 0.95 -7.29 8.35
N ASP A 127 -0.15 -7.34 9.10
CA ASP A 127 -0.15 -7.13 10.56
C ASP A 127 0.78 -8.12 11.29
N ASP A 128 0.69 -9.42 10.96
CA ASP A 128 1.48 -10.48 11.56
C ASP A 128 2.99 -10.33 11.28
N ASN A 129 3.36 -9.85 10.08
CA ASN A 129 4.77 -9.77 9.67
C ASN A 129 5.44 -8.43 9.93
N ILE A 130 4.68 -7.34 10.01
CA ILE A 130 5.20 -5.97 10.11
C ILE A 130 4.84 -5.34 11.46
N CYS A 131 3.60 -5.50 11.93
CA CYS A 131 3.08 -4.74 13.08
C CYS A 131 3.19 -5.49 14.40
N GLN A 132 2.95 -6.80 14.41
CA GLN A 132 2.96 -7.63 15.61
C GLN A 132 4.32 -8.29 15.89
N ARG A 133 5.30 -8.13 14.98
CA ARG A 133 6.62 -8.75 15.16
C ARG A 133 7.32 -8.12 16.36
N SER A 134 7.74 -8.95 17.32
CA SER A 134 8.68 -8.49 18.35
C SER A 134 10.04 -8.26 17.68
N PHE A 135 10.69 -7.13 17.99
CA PHE A 135 11.97 -6.65 17.44
C PHE A 135 13.19 -7.56 17.70
N SER A 136 13.01 -8.88 17.80
CA SER A 136 14.02 -9.83 18.30
C SER A 136 14.87 -10.50 17.20
N ALA A 137 14.78 -10.06 15.93
CA ALA A 137 15.63 -10.58 14.85
C ALA A 137 16.11 -9.46 13.89
N GLU A 138 17.19 -8.77 14.30
CA GLU A 138 17.77 -7.57 13.67
C GLU A 138 18.22 -7.71 12.20
N ASP A 139 18.30 -8.92 11.63
CA ASP A 139 18.90 -9.12 10.31
C ASP A 139 17.95 -9.44 9.15
N LYS A 140 16.69 -9.78 9.44
CA LYS A 140 15.69 -10.18 8.43
C LYS A 140 14.41 -9.35 8.49
N ASP A 141 14.46 -8.24 9.22
CA ASP A 141 13.30 -7.39 9.38
C ASP A 141 13.26 -6.32 8.29
N LEU A 142 12.16 -6.30 7.55
CA LEU A 142 11.91 -5.29 6.53
C LEU A 142 11.78 -3.90 7.17
N THR A 143 11.32 -3.84 8.43
CA THR A 143 11.17 -2.59 9.19
C THR A 143 12.51 -1.91 9.50
N ASN A 144 13.64 -2.64 9.45
CA ASN A 144 14.97 -2.04 9.62
C ASN A 144 15.40 -1.17 8.43
N TYR A 145 14.68 -1.25 7.31
CA TYR A 145 14.92 -0.45 6.11
C TYR A 145 13.81 0.58 5.89
N GLN A 146 13.00 0.85 6.91
CA GLN A 146 11.81 1.68 6.80
C GLN A 146 12.10 3.08 6.26
N ASP A 147 13.20 3.70 6.70
CA ASP A 147 13.59 5.04 6.23
C ASP A 147 13.78 5.08 4.71
N CYS A 148 14.36 4.02 4.13
CA CYS A 148 14.53 3.91 2.68
C CYS A 148 13.25 3.47 1.98
N ILE A 149 12.53 2.49 2.54
CA ILE A 149 11.29 1.95 1.94
C ILE A 149 10.22 3.03 1.81
N GLN A 150 10.16 3.98 2.73
CA GLN A 150 9.24 5.11 2.65
C GLN A 150 9.47 5.99 1.42
N GLU A 151 10.70 6.10 0.94
CA GLU A 151 11.02 6.87 -0.27
C GLU A 151 10.58 6.14 -1.55
N LEU A 152 10.23 4.86 -1.47
CA LEU A 152 9.73 4.07 -2.61
C LEU A 152 8.23 4.29 -2.91
N HIS A 153 7.52 5.18 -2.21
CA HIS A 153 6.06 5.32 -2.36
C HIS A 153 5.62 5.45 -3.83
N GLU A 154 6.18 6.43 -4.55
CA GLU A 154 5.85 6.66 -5.97
C GLU A 154 6.37 5.53 -6.87
N ASP A 155 7.57 5.00 -6.58
CA ASP A 155 8.16 3.91 -7.35
C ASP A 155 7.34 2.62 -7.29
N LEU A 156 6.72 2.32 -6.14
CA LEU A 156 5.86 1.15 -6.00
C LEU A 156 4.48 1.36 -6.62
N ILE A 157 4.03 2.59 -6.82
CA ILE A 157 2.79 2.87 -7.58
C ILE A 157 2.98 2.50 -9.06
N GLU A 158 4.16 2.74 -9.63
CA GLU A 158 4.49 2.33 -11.00
C GLU A 158 4.48 0.81 -11.20
N CYS A 159 4.61 0.05 -10.11
CA CYS A 159 4.59 -1.41 -10.14
C CYS A 159 3.18 -2.01 -10.10
N GLU A 160 2.12 -1.22 -9.95
CA GLU A 160 0.76 -1.74 -9.83
C GLU A 160 0.33 -2.54 -11.08
N GLY A 161 -0.30 -3.69 -10.85
CA GLY A 161 -0.88 -4.47 -11.93
C GLY A 161 -2.10 -3.79 -12.54
N PRO A 162 -2.59 -4.29 -13.69
CA PRO A 162 -3.84 -3.80 -14.26
C PRO A 162 -5.00 -3.94 -13.27
N PRO A 163 -6.04 -3.08 -13.32
CA PRO A 163 -7.19 -3.18 -12.44
C PRO A 163 -7.77 -4.59 -12.39
N ASP A 164 -8.01 -5.07 -11.17
CA ASP A 164 -8.61 -6.37 -10.85
C ASP A 164 -7.86 -7.59 -11.42
N TRP A 165 -6.55 -7.47 -11.70
CA TRP A 165 -5.78 -8.59 -12.25
C TRP A 165 -5.85 -9.85 -11.38
N PHE A 166 -5.93 -9.70 -10.06
CA PHE A 166 -5.98 -10.79 -9.08
C PHE A 166 -7.35 -11.51 -9.03
N GLU A 167 -8.39 -10.94 -9.64
CA GLU A 167 -9.72 -11.55 -9.78
C GLU A 167 -9.89 -12.30 -11.11
N LYS A 168 -8.90 -12.22 -12.03
CA LYS A 168 -9.00 -12.90 -13.32
C LYS A 168 -9.04 -14.42 -13.13
N THR A 169 -9.80 -15.08 -13.99
CA THR A 169 -9.97 -16.55 -13.95
C THR A 169 -8.82 -17.31 -14.61
N ASN A 170 -8.07 -16.66 -15.50
CA ASN A 170 -6.94 -17.28 -16.19
C ASN A 170 -5.71 -17.27 -15.28
N GLU A 171 -5.39 -18.42 -14.69
CA GLU A 171 -4.26 -18.63 -13.80
C GLU A 171 -2.93 -18.18 -14.42
N ALA A 172 -2.65 -18.52 -15.68
CA ALA A 172 -1.38 -18.16 -16.30
C ALA A 172 -1.19 -16.64 -16.36
N VAL A 173 -2.27 -15.91 -16.66
CA VAL A 173 -2.28 -14.44 -16.71
C VAL A 173 -2.13 -13.84 -15.30
N VAL A 174 -2.87 -14.36 -14.31
CA VAL A 174 -2.75 -13.91 -12.91
C VAL A 174 -1.32 -14.10 -12.39
N CYS A 175 -0.74 -15.27 -12.64
CA CYS A 175 0.59 -15.59 -12.16
C CYS A 175 1.68 -14.82 -12.89
N GLN A 176 1.47 -14.47 -14.16
CA GLN A 176 2.35 -13.56 -14.87
C GLN A 176 2.34 -12.18 -14.20
N TYR A 177 1.16 -11.57 -14.00
CA TYR A 177 1.07 -10.27 -13.32
C TYR A 177 1.67 -10.29 -11.93
N LEU A 178 1.41 -11.32 -11.13
CA LEU A 178 2.04 -11.47 -9.82
C LEU A 178 3.57 -11.44 -9.93
N ASN A 179 4.15 -12.22 -10.84
CA ASN A 179 5.60 -12.23 -11.05
C ASN A 179 6.13 -10.87 -11.50
N ASP A 180 5.44 -10.19 -12.42
CA ASP A 180 5.85 -8.89 -12.94
C ASP A 180 5.85 -7.83 -11.83
N ILE A 181 4.81 -7.78 -11.00
CA ILE A 181 4.69 -6.83 -9.89
C ILE A 181 5.78 -7.07 -8.84
N VAL A 182 5.96 -8.31 -8.36
CA VAL A 182 6.95 -8.58 -7.30
C VAL A 182 8.39 -8.42 -7.80
N ASN A 183 8.64 -8.63 -9.10
CA ASN A 183 9.92 -8.33 -9.71
C ASN A 183 10.14 -6.82 -9.86
N CYS A 184 9.09 -6.05 -10.19
CA CYS A 184 9.16 -4.59 -10.18
C CYS A 184 9.49 -4.05 -8.78
N HIS A 185 8.80 -4.54 -7.73
CA HIS A 185 9.11 -4.19 -6.34
C HIS A 185 10.58 -4.47 -6.00
N TYR A 186 11.10 -5.63 -6.43
CA TYR A 186 12.50 -5.98 -6.23
C TYR A 186 13.44 -5.01 -6.93
N ILE A 187 13.22 -4.71 -8.22
CA ILE A 187 14.10 -3.84 -9.00
C ILE A 187 14.14 -2.43 -8.40
N LYS A 188 12.97 -1.83 -8.16
CA LYS A 188 12.85 -0.49 -7.58
C LYS A 188 13.54 -0.39 -6.22
N THR A 189 13.32 -1.38 -5.36
CA THR A 189 13.95 -1.43 -4.03
C THR A 189 15.46 -1.68 -4.13
N ALA A 190 15.92 -2.49 -5.08
CA ALA A 190 17.35 -2.76 -5.25
C ALA A 190 18.10 -1.50 -5.71
N MET A 191 17.46 -0.70 -6.57
CA MET A 191 17.99 0.57 -7.04
C MET A 191 18.09 1.63 -5.94
N LEU A 192 17.14 1.67 -4.98
CA LEU A 192 17.12 2.70 -3.94
C LEU A 192 17.71 2.26 -2.59
N CYS A 193 17.42 1.03 -2.18
CA CYS A 193 17.71 0.51 -0.83
C CYS A 193 18.73 -0.64 -0.84
N GLY A 194 19.05 -1.19 -2.01
CA GLY A 194 20.01 -2.29 -2.18
C GLY A 194 19.38 -3.68 -2.19
N LEU A 195 20.20 -4.69 -2.50
CA LEU A 195 19.71 -6.04 -2.81
C LEU A 195 19.06 -6.76 -1.62
N LYS A 196 19.53 -6.53 -0.39
CA LYS A 196 18.99 -7.17 0.83
C LYS A 196 17.55 -6.75 1.11
N PRO A 197 17.22 -5.44 1.27
CA PRO A 197 15.83 -5.03 1.42
C PRO A 197 14.96 -5.35 0.21
N ALA A 198 15.52 -5.34 -1.01
CA ALA A 198 14.79 -5.76 -2.21
C ALA A 198 14.29 -7.20 -2.12
N LEU A 199 15.13 -8.12 -1.66
CA LEU A 199 14.74 -9.52 -1.47
C LEU A 199 13.68 -9.67 -0.38
N LEU A 200 13.80 -8.91 0.72
CA LEU A 200 12.81 -8.91 1.80
C LEU A 200 11.46 -8.36 1.32
N LEU A 201 11.43 -7.22 0.64
CA LEU A 201 10.20 -6.64 0.11
C LEU A 201 9.54 -7.55 -0.92
N ARG A 202 10.32 -8.15 -1.81
CA ARG A 202 9.82 -9.13 -2.78
C ARG A 202 9.16 -10.32 -2.08
N THR A 203 9.82 -10.89 -1.08
CA THR A 203 9.30 -12.04 -0.32
C THR A 203 8.02 -11.67 0.42
N PHE A 204 8.00 -10.50 1.05
CA PHE A 204 6.83 -9.97 1.72
C PHE A 204 5.65 -9.76 0.75
N SER A 205 5.91 -9.11 -0.39
CA SER A 205 4.90 -8.85 -1.43
C SER A 205 4.29 -10.15 -1.97
N ILE A 206 5.12 -11.17 -2.18
CA ILE A 206 4.65 -12.51 -2.58
C ILE A 206 3.68 -13.07 -1.54
N GLY A 207 4.00 -12.98 -0.26
CA GLY A 207 3.15 -13.45 0.83
C GLY A 207 1.77 -12.78 0.80
N ILE A 208 1.73 -11.45 0.73
CA ILE A 208 0.48 -10.68 0.62
C ILE A 208 -0.33 -11.10 -0.62
N MET A 209 0.31 -11.13 -1.80
CA MET A 209 -0.39 -11.44 -3.04
C MET A 209 -0.94 -12.86 -3.05
N GLN A 210 -0.20 -13.84 -2.49
CA GLN A 210 -0.64 -15.24 -2.42
C GLN A 210 -1.85 -15.46 -1.51
N GLU A 211 -2.06 -14.62 -0.50
CA GLU A 211 -3.30 -14.64 0.31
C GLU A 211 -4.52 -14.13 -0.47
N VAL A 212 -4.29 -13.26 -1.47
CA VAL A 212 -5.36 -12.58 -2.21
C VAL A 212 -5.72 -13.28 -3.52
N VAL A 213 -4.74 -13.77 -4.28
CA VAL A 213 -5.01 -14.44 -5.55
C VAL A 213 -5.67 -15.79 -5.33
N THR A 214 -6.62 -16.15 -6.20
CA THR A 214 -7.31 -17.45 -6.11
C THR A 214 -6.43 -18.60 -6.60
N SER A 215 -5.52 -18.33 -7.54
CA SER A 215 -4.68 -19.34 -8.17
C SER A 215 -3.37 -19.57 -7.40
N LYS A 216 -2.92 -20.82 -7.34
CA LYS A 216 -1.64 -21.18 -6.69
C LYS A 216 -0.46 -20.87 -7.61
N CYS A 217 -0.09 -19.60 -7.67
CA CYS A 217 0.99 -19.14 -8.53
C CYS A 217 2.37 -19.61 -8.04
N LYS A 218 3.12 -20.26 -8.95
CA LYS A 218 4.54 -20.51 -8.77
C LYS A 218 5.32 -19.23 -9.12
N VAL A 219 5.85 -18.57 -8.11
CA VAL A 219 6.70 -17.39 -8.31
C VAL A 219 8.10 -17.83 -8.71
N SER A 220 8.69 -17.16 -9.70
CA SER A 220 10.04 -17.43 -10.16
C SER A 220 11.03 -17.32 -9.00
N LYS A 221 11.95 -18.29 -8.89
CA LYS A 221 13.08 -18.23 -7.97
C LYS A 221 14.23 -17.39 -8.53
N SER A 222 14.27 -17.20 -9.85
CA SER A 222 15.25 -16.34 -10.50
C SER A 222 14.87 -14.88 -10.24
N LEU A 223 15.82 -14.15 -9.65
CA LEU A 223 15.70 -12.71 -9.43
C LEU A 223 16.10 -11.98 -10.72
N PRO A 224 15.41 -10.90 -11.08
CA PRO A 224 15.84 -10.06 -12.20
C PRO A 224 17.21 -9.47 -11.89
N HIS A 225 18.04 -9.34 -12.93
CA HIS A 225 19.32 -8.63 -12.80
C HIS A 225 19.04 -7.14 -12.58
N VAL A 226 19.83 -6.52 -11.71
CA VAL A 226 19.77 -5.09 -11.43
C VAL A 226 21.18 -4.56 -11.61
N ASP A 227 21.37 -3.72 -12.62
CA ASP A 227 22.63 -3.02 -12.86
C ASP A 227 22.85 -1.98 -11.75
N ASP A 228 24.07 -1.92 -11.23
CA ASP A 228 24.51 -0.94 -10.22
C ASP A 228 23.53 -0.73 -9.04
N PRO A 229 23.19 -1.79 -8.28
CA PRO A 229 22.29 -1.67 -7.14
C PRO A 229 22.89 -0.75 -6.07
N MET A 230 22.03 -0.06 -5.30
CA MET A 230 22.48 0.76 -4.19
C MET A 230 23.37 -0.10 -3.24
N PRO A 231 24.57 0.37 -2.87
CA PRO A 231 25.44 -0.36 -1.96
C PRO A 231 24.70 -0.65 -0.65
N GLY A 232 24.65 -1.92 -0.26
CA GLY A 232 23.92 -2.37 0.92
C GLY A 232 24.57 -1.86 2.20
N GLY A 233 24.01 -0.79 2.75
CA GLY A 233 24.32 -0.28 4.09
C GLY A 233 23.03 0.22 4.71
N THR A 234 22.84 -0.03 6.02
CA THR A 234 21.89 0.73 6.82
C THR A 234 22.22 2.20 6.62
N ILE A 235 21.38 2.89 5.85
CA ILE A 235 21.54 4.32 5.61
C ILE A 235 21.21 4.99 6.95
N MET A 236 22.21 5.15 7.82
CA MET A 236 22.20 6.34 8.66
C MET A 236 22.21 7.47 7.65
N PHE A 237 21.04 8.06 7.40
CA PHE A 237 20.98 9.39 6.82
C PHE A 237 21.72 10.30 7.79
N GLU A 238 23.03 10.44 7.59
CA GLU A 238 23.78 11.57 8.09
C GLU A 238 22.98 12.80 7.68
N SER A 239 22.39 13.43 8.69
CA SER A 239 21.46 14.52 8.53
C SER A 239 22.26 15.73 8.04
N TYR A 240 22.48 15.83 6.73
CA TYR A 240 22.99 17.03 6.07
C TYR A 240 21.93 18.16 6.06
N SER A 241 21.15 18.30 7.13
CA SER A 241 20.04 19.25 7.28
C SER A 241 20.29 20.33 8.36
N LEU A 242 21.47 20.37 8.99
CA LEU A 242 21.78 21.39 10.01
C LEU A 242 22.77 22.49 9.59
N LEU A 243 23.38 22.42 8.40
CA LEU A 243 24.31 23.48 7.93
C LEU A 243 23.65 24.57 7.07
N TYR A 244 22.49 24.30 6.48
CA TYR A 244 21.79 25.30 5.65
C TYR A 244 20.98 26.37 6.41
N PRO A 245 20.33 26.12 7.57
CA PRO A 245 19.61 27.19 8.25
C PRO A 245 20.55 28.18 8.96
N CYS A 246 21.79 27.80 9.30
CA CYS A 246 22.75 28.70 9.92
C CYS A 246 23.35 29.71 8.92
N ALA A 247 23.65 29.30 7.68
CA ALA A 247 24.18 30.21 6.67
C ALA A 247 23.18 31.32 6.31
N PHE A 248 21.89 30.99 6.27
CA PHE A 248 20.83 31.96 5.97
C PHE A 248 20.62 32.96 7.12
N CYS A 249 20.73 32.52 8.38
CA CYS A 249 20.67 33.40 9.55
C CYS A 249 21.85 34.37 9.64
N VAL A 250 23.07 33.93 9.29
CA VAL A 250 24.26 34.80 9.26
C VAL A 250 24.18 35.83 8.13
N LEU A 251 23.68 35.43 6.96
CA LEU A 251 23.45 36.36 5.84
C LEU A 251 22.35 37.39 6.15
N LEU A 252 21.28 37.01 6.85
CA LEU A 252 20.23 37.95 7.29
C LEU A 252 20.73 38.95 8.34
N LEU A 253 21.59 38.52 9.26
CA LEU A 253 22.20 39.41 10.26
C LEU A 253 23.18 40.42 9.63
N LEU A 254 23.92 40.02 8.59
CA LEU A 254 24.82 40.92 7.85
C LEU A 254 24.08 41.95 6.97
N PHE A 255 22.81 41.70 6.62
CA PHE A 255 21.98 42.65 5.88
C PHE A 255 21.17 43.59 6.78
N LEU A 256 21.11 43.33 8.09
CA LEU A 256 20.36 44.11 9.08
C LEU A 256 21.25 44.99 9.98
N LEU A 257 22.58 44.84 9.90
CA LEU A 257 23.61 45.71 10.47
C LEU A 257 24.12 46.69 9.41
#